data_AF-A0A0T6LZD2-F1
#
_entry.id   AF-A0A0T6LZD2-F1
#
_cell.length_a   1.000
_cell.length_b   1.000
_cell.length_c   1.000
_cell.angle_alpha   90.00
_cell.angle_beta   90.00
_cell.angle_gamma   90.00
#
_symmetry.space_group_name_H-M   'P 1'
#
loop_
_entity.id
_entity.type
_entity.pdbx_description
1 polymer ?
#
loop_
_entity_poly.entity_id
_entity_poly.type
_entity_poly.pdbx_seq_one_letter_code
_entity_poly.pdbx_strand_id
1 'polypeptide(L)'
;MHVGSFFPGRGTLVEEKFLEGKAEGKAEGKAEGLAEGKAEGLAEGKVEGKAEGLAEGMVKERARMVLRVLERRGIGTGKSWDRITECTDPETLDRWLDRAFTVSTADELFHDD
;
A
#
# COMPACT_ATOMS: atom_id res chain seq x y z
N MET A 1 -44.92 32.46 2.52
CA MET A 1 -45.83 31.62 3.34
C MET A 1 -44.99 30.56 4.04
N HIS A 2 -44.77 30.69 5.34
CA HIS A 2 -44.11 29.63 6.12
C HIS A 2 -45.13 28.52 6.35
N VAL A 3 -44.99 27.41 5.63
CA VAL A 3 -45.75 26.19 5.91
C VAL A 3 -45.21 25.63 7.22
N GLY A 4 -45.75 26.11 8.34
CA GLY A 4 -45.37 25.64 9.65
C GLY A 4 -45.85 24.20 9.81
N SER A 5 -44.94 23.23 9.69
CA SER A 5 -45.19 21.80 9.93
C SER A 5 -45.84 21.59 11.31
N PHE A 6 -47.16 21.39 11.34
CA PHE A 6 -47.97 21.26 12.54
C PHE A 6 -47.80 19.85 13.12
N PHE A 7 -46.98 19.74 14.16
CA PHE A 7 -46.81 18.53 14.95
C PHE A 7 -47.78 18.61 16.16
N PRO A 8 -48.57 17.58 16.47
CA PRO A 8 -49.47 17.61 17.62
C PRO A 8 -48.65 17.67 18.91
N GLY A 9 -48.83 18.71 19.72
CA GLY A 9 -48.03 18.96 20.94
C GLY A 9 -46.93 20.01 20.80
N ARG A 10 -47.09 21.00 19.92
CA ARG A 10 -46.14 22.12 19.78
C ARG A 10 -45.84 22.82 21.11
N GLY A 11 -44.56 22.97 21.45
CA GLY A 11 -44.09 23.59 22.70
C GLY A 11 -44.29 22.72 23.95
N THR A 12 -44.58 21.43 23.78
CA THR A 12 -44.65 20.48 24.90
C THR A 12 -43.32 19.75 25.09
N LEU A 13 -43.09 19.26 26.30
CA LEU A 13 -41.94 18.41 26.64
C LEU A 13 -41.77 17.22 25.68
N VAL A 14 -42.85 16.74 25.06
CA VAL A 14 -42.84 15.63 24.10
C VAL A 14 -42.22 16.03 22.75
N GLU A 15 -42.50 17.24 22.25
CA GLU A 15 -41.90 17.75 21.02
C GLU A 15 -40.40 18.03 21.20
N GLU A 16 -40.02 18.63 22.33
CA GLU A 16 -38.62 18.89 22.66
C GLU A 16 -37.81 17.59 22.75
N LYS A 17 -38.32 16.58 23.46
CA LYS A 17 -37.66 15.27 23.58
C LYS A 17 -37.56 14.52 22.26
N PHE A 18 -38.57 14.64 21.38
CA PHE A 18 -38.53 14.05 20.04
C PHE A 18 -37.47 14.72 19.14
N LEU A 19 -37.38 16.05 19.18
CA LEU A 19 -36.37 16.80 18.43
C LEU A 19 -34.95 16.54 18.97
N GLU A 20 -34.80 16.45 20.29
CA GLU A 20 -33.56 16.07 20.96
C GLU A 20 -33.11 14.67 20.52
N GLY A 21 -33.97 13.66 20.61
CA GLY A 21 -33.64 12.29 20.18
C GLY A 21 -33.35 12.19 18.68
N LYS A 22 -34.01 12.98 17.83
CA LYS A 22 -33.71 13.03 16.38
C LYS A 22 -32.36 13.70 16.10
N ALA A 23 -32.01 14.74 16.85
CA ALA A 23 -30.72 15.40 16.74
C ALA A 23 -29.59 14.49 17.24
N GLU A 24 -29.81 13.82 18.37
CA GLU A 24 -28.88 12.87 18.98
C GLU A 24 -28.65 11.65 18.07
N GLY A 25 -29.70 10.98 17.59
CA GLY A 25 -29.56 9.85 16.67
C GLY A 25 -28.88 10.22 15.34
N LYS A 26 -29.07 11.45 14.84
CA LYS A 26 -28.35 11.94 13.65
C LYS A 26 -26.88 12.23 13.94
N ALA A 27 -26.57 12.72 15.15
CA ALA A 27 -25.19 12.98 15.58
C ALA A 27 -24.45 11.66 15.82
N GLU A 28 -25.08 10.71 16.50
CA GLU A 28 -24.56 9.38 16.80
C GLU A 28 -24.30 8.58 15.52
N GLY A 29 -25.30 8.44 14.64
CA GLY A 29 -25.11 7.70 13.37
C GLY A 29 -24.06 8.33 12.45
N LYS A 30 -23.88 9.66 12.49
CA LYS A 30 -22.80 10.32 11.75
C LYS A 30 -21.42 10.10 12.39
N ALA A 31 -21.36 10.06 13.72
CA ALA A 31 -20.13 9.80 14.45
C ALA A 31 -19.67 8.36 14.25
N GLU A 32 -20.60 7.40 14.34
CA GLU A 32 -20.35 5.97 14.16
C GLU A 32 -19.89 5.67 12.72
N GLY A 33 -20.65 6.13 11.71
CA GLY A 33 -20.25 5.91 10.31
C GLY A 33 -18.92 6.57 9.93
N LEU A 34 -18.56 7.70 10.55
CA LEU A 34 -17.26 8.33 10.35
C LEU A 34 -16.12 7.56 11.04
N ALA A 35 -16.39 7.00 12.23
CA ALA A 35 -15.42 6.21 12.97
C ALA A 35 -15.14 4.88 12.26
N GLU A 36 -16.19 4.19 11.81
CA GLU A 36 -16.11 2.93 11.08
C GLU A 36 -15.38 3.12 9.74
N GLY A 37 -15.82 4.05 8.90
CA GLY A 37 -15.17 4.29 7.61
C GLY A 37 -13.70 4.73 7.71
N LYS A 38 -13.32 5.44 8.78
CA LYS A 38 -11.91 5.77 9.05
C LYS A 38 -11.10 4.57 9.51
N ALA A 39 -11.68 3.71 10.36
CA ALA A 39 -11.00 2.53 10.86
C ALA A 39 -10.73 1.53 9.73
N GLU A 40 -11.72 1.29 8.88
CA GLU A 40 -11.61 0.42 7.72
C GLU A 40 -10.58 0.94 6.71
N GLY A 41 -10.71 2.20 6.28
CA GLY A 41 -9.78 2.78 5.30
C GLY A 41 -8.32 2.82 5.80
N LEU A 42 -8.11 3.00 7.10
CA LEU A 42 -6.76 2.96 7.68
C LEU A 42 -6.21 1.53 7.78
N ALA A 43 -7.06 0.55 8.06
CA ALA A 43 -6.66 -0.85 8.12
C ALA A 43 -6.26 -1.37 6.73
N GLU A 44 -7.09 -1.10 5.72
CA GLU A 44 -6.86 -1.51 4.34
C GLU A 44 -5.58 -0.87 3.78
N GLY A 45 -5.46 0.46 3.86
CA GLY A 45 -4.27 1.17 3.35
C GLY A 45 -2.97 0.77 4.05
N LYS A 46 -3.03 0.35 5.33
CA LYS A 46 -1.84 -0.19 6.04
C LYS A 46 -1.45 -1.59 5.56
N VAL A 47 -2.41 -2.43 5.19
CA VAL A 47 -2.13 -3.78 4.72
C VAL A 47 -1.53 -3.73 3.31
N GLU A 48 -2.16 -2.96 2.42
CA GLU A 48 -1.71 -2.78 1.05
C GLU A 48 -0.30 -2.16 0.99
N GLY A 49 -0.08 -1.02 1.67
CA GLY A 49 1.23 -0.37 1.67
C GLY A 49 2.35 -1.20 2.31
N LYS A 50 2.02 -2.09 3.25
CA LYS A 50 3.00 -3.05 3.80
C LYS A 50 3.33 -4.15 2.81
N ALA A 51 2.34 -4.69 2.10
CA ALA A 51 2.55 -5.74 1.11
C ALA A 51 3.40 -5.21 -0.05
N GLU A 52 3.08 -4.03 -0.57
CA GLU A 52 3.87 -3.36 -1.62
C GLU A 52 5.30 -3.08 -1.16
N GLY A 53 5.47 -2.51 0.03
CA GLY A 53 6.79 -2.21 0.58
C GLY A 53 7.66 -3.46 0.80
N LEU A 54 7.07 -4.58 1.19
CA LEU A 54 7.78 -5.86 1.31
C LEU A 54 8.18 -6.42 -0.06
N ALA A 55 7.28 -6.38 -1.04
CA ALA A 55 7.55 -6.85 -2.39
C ALA A 55 8.69 -6.04 -3.05
N GLU A 56 8.61 -4.71 -2.99
CA GLU A 56 9.68 -3.84 -3.47
C GLU A 56 11.01 -4.08 -2.73
N GLY A 57 10.93 -4.28 -1.40
CA GLY A 57 12.09 -4.56 -0.57
C GLY A 57 12.81 -5.84 -0.99
N MET A 58 12.06 -6.90 -1.29
CA MET A 58 12.61 -8.18 -1.74
C MET A 58 13.29 -8.06 -3.11
N VAL A 59 12.69 -7.35 -4.07
CA VAL A 59 13.29 -7.13 -5.39
C VAL A 59 14.59 -6.34 -5.28
N LYS A 60 14.57 -5.22 -4.53
CA LYS A 60 15.76 -4.38 -4.29
C LYS A 60 16.87 -5.16 -3.60
N GLU A 61 16.53 -6.07 -2.69
CA GLU A 61 17.52 -6.93 -2.03
C GLU A 61 18.14 -7.90 -3.05
N ARG A 62 17.34 -8.64 -3.82
CA ARG A 62 17.86 -9.60 -4.82
C ARG A 62 18.81 -8.93 -5.81
N ALA A 63 18.47 -7.75 -6.30
CA ALA A 63 19.35 -6.96 -7.16
C ALA A 63 20.71 -6.66 -6.48
N ARG A 64 20.70 -6.32 -5.18
CA ARG A 64 21.93 -6.13 -4.40
C ARG A 64 22.72 -7.42 -4.24
N MET A 65 22.08 -8.59 -4.10
CA MET A 65 22.79 -9.87 -4.05
C MET A 65 23.54 -10.15 -5.33
N VAL A 66 22.90 -9.96 -6.50
CA VAL A 66 23.55 -10.12 -7.81
C VAL A 66 24.80 -9.24 -7.90
N LEU A 67 24.66 -7.95 -7.60
CA LEU A 67 25.77 -6.99 -7.62
C LEU A 67 26.89 -7.38 -6.65
N ARG A 68 26.54 -7.83 -5.44
CA ARG A 68 27.51 -8.26 -4.43
C ARG A 68 28.31 -9.49 -4.89
N VAL A 69 27.68 -10.46 -5.54
CA VAL A 69 28.37 -11.64 -6.06
C VAL A 69 29.33 -11.23 -7.18
N LEU A 70 28.90 -10.39 -8.12
CA LEU A 70 29.78 -9.88 -9.18
C LEU A 70 30.98 -9.11 -8.62
N GLU A 71 30.75 -8.22 -7.65
CA GLU A 71 31.81 -7.46 -6.97
C GLU A 71 32.83 -8.38 -6.30
N ARG A 72 32.35 -9.41 -5.57
CA ARG A 72 33.22 -10.41 -4.91
C ARG A 72 34.05 -11.22 -5.90
N ARG A 73 33.55 -11.41 -7.12
CA ARG A 73 34.26 -12.07 -8.21
C ARG A 73 35.16 -11.11 -9.01
N GLY A 74 35.17 -9.83 -8.67
CA GLY A 74 35.94 -8.81 -9.39
C GLY A 74 35.37 -8.48 -10.78
N ILE A 75 34.10 -8.80 -11.03
CA ILE A 75 33.42 -8.52 -12.29
C ILE A 75 32.82 -7.11 -12.21
N GLY A 76 33.34 -6.20 -13.03
CA GLY A 76 32.81 -4.83 -13.14
C GLY A 76 31.42 -4.83 -13.78
N THR A 77 30.45 -4.22 -13.11
CA THR A 77 29.06 -4.15 -13.59
C THR A 77 28.86 -3.07 -14.65
N GLY A 78 29.58 -1.93 -14.59
CA GLY A 78 29.50 -0.88 -15.61
C GLY A 78 28.05 -0.53 -15.99
N LYS A 79 27.72 -0.67 -17.28
CA LYS A 79 26.38 -0.39 -17.84
C LYS A 79 25.30 -1.38 -17.38
N SER A 80 25.70 -2.57 -16.91
CA SER A 80 24.80 -3.60 -16.41
C SER A 80 24.20 -3.23 -15.05
N TRP A 81 24.78 -2.26 -14.32
CA TRP A 81 24.30 -1.83 -13.00
C TRP A 81 22.86 -1.33 -13.04
N ASP A 82 22.56 -0.37 -13.93
CA ASP A 82 21.22 0.21 -14.07
C ASP A 82 20.19 -0.89 -14.33
N ARG A 83 20.49 -1.78 -15.28
CA ARG A 83 19.62 -2.91 -15.65
C ARG A 83 19.34 -3.86 -14.49
N ILE A 84 20.31 -4.10 -13.60
CA ILE A 84 20.14 -4.95 -12.42
C ILE A 84 19.27 -4.25 -11.37
N THR A 85 19.50 -2.96 -11.12
CA THR A 85 18.77 -2.20 -10.10
C THR A 85 17.36 -1.79 -10.49
N GLU A 86 17.10 -1.62 -11.79
CA GLU A 86 15.78 -1.27 -12.32
C GLU A 86 14.89 -2.50 -12.59
N CYS A 87 15.43 -3.71 -12.44
CA CYS A 87 14.66 -4.93 -12.61
C CYS A 87 13.60 -5.05 -11.50
N THR A 88 12.34 -5.23 -11.92
CA THR A 88 11.18 -5.38 -11.03
C THR A 88 10.75 -6.84 -10.85
N ASP A 89 11.32 -7.76 -11.61
CA ASP A 89 10.96 -9.18 -11.60
C ASP A 89 11.90 -10.00 -10.70
N PRO A 90 11.42 -10.54 -9.57
CA PRO A 90 12.24 -11.32 -8.65
C PRO A 90 12.76 -12.62 -9.27
N GLU A 91 12.01 -13.29 -10.17
CA GLU A 91 12.44 -14.55 -10.78
C GLU A 91 13.62 -14.33 -11.75
N THR A 92 13.56 -13.25 -12.53
CA THR A 92 14.69 -12.82 -13.36
C THR A 92 15.92 -12.50 -12.52
N LEU A 93 15.76 -11.83 -11.37
CA LEU A 93 16.87 -11.54 -10.46
C LEU A 93 17.46 -12.81 -9.83
N ASP A 94 16.64 -13.77 -9.43
CA ASP A 94 17.09 -15.06 -8.89
C ASP A 94 17.89 -15.84 -9.94
N ARG A 95 17.43 -15.85 -11.20
CA ARG A 95 18.17 -16.44 -12.32
C ARG A 95 19.49 -15.73 -12.61
N TRP A 96 19.53 -14.40 -12.54
CA TRP A 96 20.78 -13.65 -12.66
C TRP A 96 21.72 -13.93 -11.48
N LEU A 97 21.18 -14.15 -10.28
CA LEU A 97 21.98 -14.52 -9.12
C LEU A 97 22.65 -15.88 -9.31
N ASP A 98 21.93 -16.88 -9.80
CA ASP A 98 22.48 -18.20 -10.10
C ASP A 98 23.57 -18.11 -11.18
N ARG A 99 23.34 -17.32 -12.23
CA ARG A 99 24.33 -17.07 -13.30
C ARG A 99 25.52 -16.25 -12.82
N ALA A 100 25.35 -15.37 -11.84
CA ALA A 100 26.43 -14.55 -11.30
C ALA A 100 27.57 -15.37 -10.69
N PHE A 101 27.38 -16.66 -10.42
CA PHE A 101 28.45 -17.57 -10.01
C PHE A 101 29.28 -18.12 -11.17
N THR A 102 28.75 -18.19 -12.39
CA THR A 102 29.39 -18.85 -13.53
C THR A 102 29.91 -17.89 -14.60
N VAL A 103 29.22 -16.76 -14.83
CA VAL A 103 29.58 -15.79 -15.88
C VAL A 103 30.98 -15.20 -15.71
N SER A 104 31.65 -14.82 -16.79
CA SER A 104 32.94 -14.12 -16.72
C SER A 104 32.80 -12.60 -16.80
N THR A 105 31.68 -12.12 -17.34
CA THR A 105 31.36 -10.70 -17.47
C THR A 105 29.93 -10.40 -17.01
N ALA A 106 29.64 -9.14 -16.70
CA ALA A 106 28.32 -8.74 -16.21
C ALA A 106 27.22 -8.84 -17.31
N ASP A 107 27.59 -8.64 -18.58
CA ASP A 107 26.64 -8.70 -19.69
C ASP A 107 26.12 -10.12 -19.96
N GLU A 108 26.92 -11.15 -19.66
CA GLU A 108 26.53 -12.55 -19.79
C GLU A 108 25.34 -12.95 -18.92
N LEU A 109 25.03 -12.19 -17.85
CA LEU A 109 23.84 -12.43 -17.01
C LEU A 109 22.54 -12.38 -17.81
N PHE A 110 22.51 -11.52 -18.84
CA PHE A 110 21.31 -11.16 -19.56
C PHE A 110 21.02 -12.02 -20.77
N HIS A 111 21.92 -12.94 -21.11
CA HIS A 111 21.70 -13.84 -22.23
C HIS A 111 20.81 -15.01 -21.77
N ASP A 112 19.84 -15.34 -22.61
CA ASP A 112 19.22 -16.66 -22.62
C ASP A 112 20.17 -17.54 -23.44
N ASP A 113 20.61 -18.68 -22.88
CA ASP A 113 21.34 -19.68 -23.68
C ASP A 113 20.57 -20.05 -24.95
#